data_AF-A0A5C8SSH7-F1
#
_entry.id   AF-A0A5C8SSH7-F1
#
_cell.length_a   1.000
_cell.length_b   1.000
_cell.length_c   1.000
_cell.angle_alpha   90.00
_cell.angle_beta   90.00
_cell.angle_gamma   90.00
#
_symmetry.space_group_name_H-M   'P 1'
#
loop_
_entity.id
_entity.type
_entity.pdbx_description
1 polymer ?
#
loop_
_entity_poly.entity_id
_entity_poly.type
_entity_poly.pdbx_seq_one_letter_code
_entity_poly.pdbx_strand_id
1 'polypeptide(L)' 'MSATGGTAPGTTPAFPWDDALSLALGRLRWRPRDLWRATPRELLFAAGLRASGAGLGRDGLARLIQDHPDTA' A
#
# COMPACT_ATOMS: atom_id res chain seq x y z
N MET A 1 -29.09 -4.10 -17.45
CA MET A 1 -28.11 -3.40 -16.59
C MET A 1 -27.31 -4.50 -15.91
N SER A 2 -26.20 -4.95 -16.52
CA SER A 2 -25.48 -6.13 -16.05
C SER A 2 -24.64 -5.77 -14.82
N ALA A 3 -24.79 -6.55 -13.75
CA ALA A 3 -23.99 -6.43 -12.54
C ALA A 3 -22.53 -6.75 -12.87
N THR A 4 -21.61 -5.86 -12.48
CA THR A 4 -20.16 -6.10 -12.54
C THR A 4 -19.83 -7.24 -11.58
N GLY A 5 -19.86 -8.47 -12.10
CA GLY A 5 -19.53 -9.69 -11.36
C GLY A 5 -18.02 -9.82 -11.17
N GLY A 6 -17.45 -8.96 -10.33
CA GLY A 6 -16.19 -9.23 -9.67
C GLY A 6 -16.50 -9.71 -8.26
N THR A 7 -16.11 -10.93 -7.90
CA THR A 7 -16.12 -11.36 -6.49
C THR A 7 -15.27 -10.37 -5.71
N ALA A 8 -15.91 -9.58 -4.83
CA ALA A 8 -15.17 -8.68 -3.96
C ALA A 8 -14.12 -9.52 -3.21
N PRO A 9 -12.83 -9.12 -3.20
CA PRO A 9 -11.85 -9.82 -2.38
C PRO A 9 -12.39 -9.87 -0.95
N GLY A 10 -12.22 -11.01 -0.28
CA GLY A 10 -12.66 -11.18 1.10
C GLY A 10 -12.18 -10.02 1.98
N THR A 11 -12.93 -9.72 3.06
CA THR A 11 -12.74 -8.54 3.92
C THR A 11 -11.26 -8.24 4.15
N THR A 12 -10.73 -7.29 3.39
CA THR A 12 -9.38 -6.79 3.62
C THR A 12 -9.41 -6.02 4.93
N PRO A 13 -8.52 -6.31 5.90
CA PRO A 13 -8.50 -5.56 7.14
C PRO A 13 -8.29 -4.08 6.83
N ALA A 14 -9.02 -3.21 7.53
CA ALA A 14 -8.85 -1.77 7.41
C ALA A 14 -7.40 -1.38 7.73
N PHE A 15 -6.93 -0.30 7.09
CA PHE A 15 -5.61 0.23 7.40
C PHE A 15 -5.54 0.65 8.89
N PRO A 16 -4.47 0.29 9.63
CA PRO A 16 -4.37 0.53 11.07
C PRO A 16 -4.01 2.00 11.37
N TRP A 17 -5.01 2.88 11.34
CA TRP A 17 -4.81 4.32 11.54
C TRP A 17 -4.27 4.67 12.93
N ASP A 18 -4.73 4.00 13.97
CA ASP A 18 -4.30 4.27 15.35
C ASP A 18 -2.80 4.01 15.55
N ASP A 19 -2.28 2.93 14.97
CA ASP A 19 -0.86 2.59 15.01
C ASP A 19 -0.03 3.60 14.21
N ALA A 20 -0.49 3.96 13.01
CA ALA A 20 0.18 4.94 12.16
C ALA A 20 0.28 6.32 12.85
N LEU A 21 -0.81 6.78 13.48
CA LEU A 21 -0.85 8.05 14.20
C LEU A 21 0.03 8.02 15.47
N SER A 22 -0.04 6.93 16.24
CA SER A 22 0.75 6.75 17.45
C SER A 22 2.26 6.71 17.16
N LEU A 23 2.65 6.02 16.08
CA LEU A 23 4.03 5.99 15.61
C LEU A 23 4.50 7.38 15.18
N ALA A 24 3.77 8.03 14.26
CA ALA A 24 4.24 9.26 13.64
C ALA A 24 4.22 10.47 14.60
N LEU A 25 3.11 10.70 15.29
CA LEU A 25 2.93 11.86 16.16
C LEU A 25 3.53 11.64 17.55
N GLY A 26 3.51 10.40 18.04
CA GLY A 26 4.05 10.04 19.35
C GLY A 26 5.53 9.72 19.30
N ARG A 27 5.89 8.58 18.69
CA ARG A 27 7.26 8.04 18.74
C ARG A 27 8.26 8.83 17.89
N LEU A 28 7.88 9.15 16.65
CA LEU A 28 8.73 9.90 15.72
C LEU A 28 8.64 11.42 15.92
N ARG A 29 7.63 11.88 16.66
CA ARG A 29 7.34 13.29 16.95
C ARG A 29 7.27 14.18 15.71
N TRP A 30 6.79 13.62 14.60
CA TRP A 30 6.54 14.36 13.38
C TRP A 30 5.45 15.39 13.59
N ARG A 31 5.55 16.52 12.87
CA ARG A 31 4.40 17.43 12.78
C ARG A 31 3.33 16.76 11.93
N PRO A 32 2.03 17.05 12.13
CA PRO A 32 0.97 16.50 11.29
C PRO A 32 1.20 16.71 9.80
N ARG A 33 1.78 17.86 9.41
CA ARG A 33 2.15 18.15 8.03
C ARG A 33 3.16 17.16 7.45
N ASP A 34 4.13 16.70 8.25
CA ASP A 34 5.17 15.77 7.80
C ASP A 34 4.59 14.37 7.63
N LEU A 35 3.73 13.93 8.56
CA LEU A 35 2.96 12.69 8.43
C LEU A 35 2.12 12.67 7.14
N TRP A 36 1.33 13.71 6.89
CA TRP A 36 0.47 13.76 5.70
C TRP A 36 1.24 13.92 4.38
N ARG A 37 2.52 14.29 4.44
CA ARG A 37 3.42 14.32 3.27
C ARG A 37 4.16 13.01 3.06
N ALA A 38 4.26 12.17 4.08
CA ALA A 38 4.97 10.90 3.99
C ALA A 38 4.20 9.91 3.12
N THR A 39 4.94 9.18 2.31
CA THR A 39 4.41 8.07 1.53
C THR A 39 4.20 6.84 2.42
N PRO A 40 3.29 5.91 2.08
CA PRO A 40 3.15 4.65 2.82
C PRO A 40 4.46 3.85 2.89
N ARG A 41 5.32 3.95 1.87
CA ARG A 41 6.65 3.30 1.87
C ARG A 41 7.58 3.88 2.93
N GLU A 42 7.59 5.19 3.08
CA GLU A 42 8.38 5.88 4.12
C GLU A 42 7.82 5.57 5.52
N LEU A 43 6.50 5.49 5.65
CA LEU A 43 5.86 5.11 6.91
C LEU A 43 6.22 3.68 7.32
N LEU A 44 6.18 2.73 6.38
CA LEU A 44 6.58 1.33 6.60
C LEU A 44 8.07 1.20 6.95
N PHE A 45 8.91 2.01 6.32
CA PHE A 45 10.34 2.07 6.64
C PHE A 45 10.56 2.60 8.06
N ALA A 46 9.89 3.70 8.43
CA ALA A 46 9.98 4.28 9.77
C ALA A 46 9.40 3.36 10.86
N ALA A 47 8.42 2.53 10.51
CA ALA A 47 7.86 1.50 11.39
C ALA A 47 8.77 0.27 11.58
N GLY A 48 9.86 0.15 10.81
CA GLY A 48 10.69 -1.06 10.78
C GLY A 48 9.98 -2.27 10.16
N LEU A 49 8.84 -2.05 9.50
CA LEU A 49 8.00 -3.08 8.89
C LEU A 49 8.39 -3.37 7.43
N ARG A 50 9.36 -2.63 6.89
CA ARG A 50 9.92 -2.92 5.57
C ARG A 50 10.74 -4.21 5.65
N ALA A 51 10.11 -5.34 5.42
CA ALA A 51 10.83 -6.49 4.88
C ALA A 51 11.47 -6.05 3.56
N SER A 52 12.74 -6.42 3.33
CA SER A 52 13.45 -6.21 2.07
C SER A 52 12.85 -7.10 0.96
N GLY A 53 11.55 -6.96 0.70
CA GLY A 53 10.91 -7.51 -0.49
C GLY A 53 11.33 -6.64 -1.66
N ALA A 54 12.19 -7.19 -2.52
CA ALA A 54 12.50 -6.64 -3.82
C ALA A 54 11.17 -6.25 -4.50
N GLY A 55 11.07 -5.00 -4.96
CA GLY A 55 9.90 -4.57 -5.73
C GLY A 55 9.71 -5.49 -6.94
N LEU A 56 8.49 -5.54 -7.46
CA LEU A 56 8.15 -6.30 -8.66
C LEU A 56 9.18 -6.00 -9.77
N GLY A 57 9.98 -7.00 -10.14
CA GLY A 57 11.00 -6.88 -11.17
C GLY A 57 10.40 -6.70 -12.56
N ARG A 58 11.24 -6.37 -13.53
CA ARG A 58 10.83 -6.19 -14.94
C ARG A 58 10.06 -7.38 -15.47
N ASP A 59 10.50 -8.60 -15.13
CA ASP A 59 9.84 -9.83 -15.59
C ASP A 59 8.44 -10.00 -14.98
N GLY A 60 8.29 -9.62 -13.71
CA GLY A 60 6.99 -9.63 -13.05
C GLY A 60 6.03 -8.61 -13.66
N LEU A 61 6.52 -7.44 -14.05
CA LEU A 61 5.70 -6.44 -14.75
C LEU A 61 5.30 -6.91 -16.15
N ALA A 62 6.25 -7.49 -16.90
CA ALA A 62 5.98 -8.03 -18.23
C ALA A 62 4.90 -9.11 -18.19
N ARG A 63 4.93 -9.98 -17.16
CA ARG A 63 3.92 -11.01 -16.97
C ARG A 63 2.53 -10.43 -16.67
N LEU A 64 2.46 -9.41 -15.82
CA LEU A 64 1.19 -8.71 -15.53
C LEU A 64 0.55 -8.09 -16.78
N ILE A 65 1.36 -7.49 -17.66
CA ILE A 65 0.89 -6.89 -18.92
C ILE A 65 0.32 -7.98 -19.85
N GLN A 66 0.94 -9.15 -19.90
CA GLN A 66 0.46 -10.27 -20.71
C GLN A 66 -0.82 -10.91 -20.16
N ASP A 67 -0.91 -11.02 -18.83
CA ASP A 67 -2.05 -11.66 -18.17
C ASP A 67 -3.29 -10.73 -18.14
N HIS A 68 -3.09 -9.41 -18.26
CA HIS A 68 -4.16 -8.40 -18.25
C HIS A 68 -4.01 -7.38 -19.40
N PRO A 69 -4.22 -7.79 -20.66
CA PRO A 69 -4.19 -6.87 -21.78
C PRO A 69 -5.40 -5.93 -21.73
N ASP A 70 -5.18 -4.63 -21.93
CA ASP A 70 -6.27 -3.68 -22.10
C ASP A 70 -7.04 -4.03 -23.38
N THR A 71 -8.34 -4.26 -23.26
CA THR A 71 -9.22 -4.44 -24.41
C THR A 71 -9.51 -3.09 -25.05
N ALA A 72 -9.21 -2.97 -26.35
CA ALA A 72 -9.51 -1.79 -27.17
C ALA A 72 -11.02 -1.55 -27.33
#